data_AF-A0A645HC00-F1
#
_entry.id   AF-A0A645HC00-F1
#
_cell.length_a   1.000
_cell.length_b   1.000
_cell.length_c   1.000
_cell.angle_alpha   90.00
_cell.angle_beta   90.00
_cell.angle_gamma   90.00
#
_symmetry.space_group_name_H-M   'P 1'
#
loop_
_entity.id
_entity.type
_entity.pdbx_description
1 polymer ?
#
loop_
_entity_poly.entity_id
_entity_poly.type
_entity_poly.pdbx_seq_one_letter_code
_entity_poly.pdbx_strand_id
1 'polypeptide(L)'
;MIPFAFVNERGNLREIIYNCVVFIPFGLLLNVNFKRANFWRKLAFVFVFGLTVEIAQFVFAIGATDITDLITNTFGGFLGLILYDLSNKYINNEKLDRFIVVVGIILLVLFILLRILFFNVRYQSVH
;
A
#
# COMPACT_ATOMS: atom_id res chain seq x y z
N MET A 1 -7.41 8.67 6.59
CA MET A 1 -8.54 7.84 6.11
C MET A 1 -9.70 8.04 7.06
N ILE A 2 -10.94 7.75 6.66
CA ILE A 2 -12.09 7.91 7.57
C ILE A 2 -12.16 6.65 8.44
N PRO A 3 -12.17 6.75 9.78
CA PRO A 3 -12.35 5.60 10.64
C PRO A 3 -13.85 5.29 10.76
N PHE A 4 -14.27 4.11 10.32
CA PHE A 4 -15.64 3.64 10.52
C PHE A 4 -15.62 2.29 11.24
N ALA A 5 -15.13 2.30 12.49
CA ALA A 5 -15.17 1.14 13.38
C ALA A 5 -16.58 0.77 13.87
N PHE A 6 -17.66 1.33 13.31
CA PHE A 6 -19.01 0.99 13.72
C PHE A 6 -19.91 0.71 12.50
N VAL A 7 -20.42 -0.53 12.46
CA VAL A 7 -21.56 -1.04 11.65
C VAL A 7 -21.22 -1.70 10.29
N ASN A 8 -20.51 -2.85 10.29
CA ASN A 8 -20.82 -4.09 9.51
C ASN A 8 -19.60 -5.03 9.42
N GLU A 9 -19.73 -6.30 9.81
CA GLU A 9 -18.67 -7.32 9.66
C GLU A 9 -18.21 -7.50 8.20
N ARG A 10 -19.13 -7.31 7.22
CA ARG A 10 -18.81 -7.35 5.79
C ARG A 10 -18.06 -6.11 5.28
N GLY A 11 -18.24 -4.96 5.93
CA GLY A 11 -17.51 -3.72 5.63
C GLY A 11 -16.04 -3.85 6.00
N ASN A 12 -15.79 -4.39 7.20
CA ASN A 12 -14.44 -4.57 7.75
C ASN A 12 -13.58 -5.51 6.89
N LEU A 13 -14.13 -6.64 6.41
CA LEU A 13 -13.36 -7.58 5.57
C LEU A 13 -12.93 -6.96 4.24
N ARG A 14 -13.81 -6.17 3.61
CA ARG A 14 -13.52 -5.52 2.34
C ARG A 14 -12.42 -4.47 2.48
N GLU A 15 -12.44 -3.72 3.58
CA GLU A 15 -11.41 -2.73 3.91
C GLU A 15 -10.05 -3.39 4.18
N ILE A 16 -10.03 -4.44 5.00
CA ILE A 16 -8.85 -5.27 5.26
C ILE A 16 -8.23 -5.78 3.95
N ILE A 17 -9.06 -6.28 3.02
CA ILE A 17 -8.59 -6.77 1.72
C ILE A 17 -8.00 -5.63 0.90
N TYR A 18 -8.64 -4.46 0.84
CA TYR A 18 -8.11 -3.35 0.05
C TYR A 18 -6.81 -2.79 0.61
N ASN A 19 -6.69 -2.62 1.93
CA ASN A 19 -5.45 -2.14 2.56
C ASN A 19 -4.30 -3.12 2.30
N CYS A 20 -4.55 -4.42 2.42
CA CYS A 20 -3.62 -5.47 2.03
C CYS A 20 -3.21 -5.40 0.54
N VAL A 21 -4.18 -5.34 -0.38
CA VAL A 21 -3.92 -5.36 -1.83
C VAL A 21 -3.11 -4.15 -2.29
N VAL A 22 -3.35 -2.97 -1.72
CA VAL A 22 -2.61 -1.74 -2.07
C VAL A 22 -1.13 -1.85 -1.71
N PHE A 23 -0.78 -2.60 -0.66
CA PHE A 23 0.61 -2.79 -0.24
C PHE A 23 1.36 -3.90 -1.01
N ILE A 24 0.67 -4.74 -1.78
CA ILE A 24 1.31 -5.77 -2.61
C ILE A 24 2.27 -5.15 -3.66
N PRO A 25 1.84 -4.17 -4.50
CA PRO A 25 2.75 -3.47 -5.41
C PRO A 25 3.93 -2.81 -4.70
N PHE A 26 3.73 -2.30 -3.49
CA PHE A 26 4.81 -1.71 -2.70
C PHE A 26 5.86 -2.75 -2.28
N GLY A 27 5.44 -3.92 -1.81
CA GLY A 27 6.34 -5.04 -1.51
C GLY A 27 7.12 -5.52 -2.75
N LEU A 28 6.45 -5.62 -3.91
CA LEU A 28 7.09 -5.93 -5.19
C LEU A 28 8.18 -4.90 -5.54
N LEU A 29 7.86 -3.61 -5.46
CA LEU A 29 8.80 -2.52 -5.74
C LEU A 29 10.00 -2.49 -4.79
N LEU A 30 9.79 -2.78 -3.50
CA LEU A 30 10.88 -2.92 -2.52
C LEU A 30 11.89 -3.97 -2.94
N ASN A 31 11.42 -5.09 -3.49
CA ASN A 31 12.28 -6.15 -3.96
C ASN A 31 13.10 -5.77 -5.20
N VAL A 32 12.48 -5.02 -6.13
CA VAL A 32 13.16 -4.46 -7.31
C VAL A 32 14.25 -3.46 -6.91
N ASN A 33 13.95 -2.55 -5.97
CA ASN A 33 14.83 -1.43 -5.62
C ASN A 33 15.92 -1.82 -4.61
N PHE A 34 15.64 -2.76 -3.69
CA PHE A 34 16.55 -3.12 -2.60
C PHE A 34 17.03 -4.57 -2.70
N LYS A 35 17.48 -5.02 -3.87
CA LYS A 35 17.89 -6.41 -4.12
C LYS A 35 18.91 -6.98 -3.12
N ARG A 36 19.81 -6.13 -2.59
CA ARG A 36 20.86 -6.53 -1.63
C ARG A 36 20.36 -6.64 -0.18
N ALA A 37 19.20 -6.06 0.15
CA ALA A 37 18.63 -6.15 1.48
C ALA A 37 17.98 -7.53 1.69
N ASN A 38 18.17 -8.10 2.88
CA ASN A 38 17.52 -9.35 3.24
C ASN A 38 16.00 -9.15 3.43
N PHE A 39 15.26 -10.25 3.39
CA PHE A 39 13.79 -10.26 3.49
C PHE A 39 13.28 -9.51 4.73
N TRP A 40 13.87 -9.78 5.90
CA TRP A 40 13.46 -9.17 7.17
C TRP A 40 13.65 -7.66 7.22
N ARG A 41 14.74 -7.13 6.64
CA ARG A 41 14.95 -5.68 6.53
C ARG A 41 13.90 -5.02 5.64
N LYS A 42 13.53 -5.67 4.53
CA LYS A 42 12.46 -5.17 3.65
C LYS A 42 11.11 -5.19 4.36
N LEU A 43 10.80 -6.27 5.07
CA LEU A 43 9.55 -6.37 5.84
C LEU A 43 9.49 -5.33 6.97
N ALA A 44 10.60 -5.13 7.69
CA ALA A 44 10.70 -4.06 8.69
C ALA A 44 10.49 -2.68 8.06
N PHE A 45 11.03 -2.44 6.86
CA PHE A 45 10.78 -1.19 6.13
C PHE A 45 9.29 -1.01 5.80
N VAL A 46 8.60 -2.06 5.36
CA VAL A 46 7.14 -2.02 5.14
C VAL A 46 6.40 -1.61 6.41
N PHE A 47 6.72 -2.28 7.53
CA PHE A 47 6.09 -2.01 8.82
C PHE A 47 6.34 -0.56 9.28
N VAL A 48 7.60 -0.10 9.24
CA VAL A 48 7.97 1.27 9.65
C VAL A 48 7.32 2.31 8.75
N PHE A 49 7.23 2.04 7.44
CA PHE A 49 6.54 2.91 6.50
C PHE A 49 5.05 3.02 6.84
N GLY A 50 4.37 1.88 7.02
CA GLY A 50 2.96 1.85 7.45
C GLY A 50 2.75 2.59 8.77
N LEU A 51 3.64 2.38 9.75
CA LEU A 51 3.57 3.06 11.06
C LEU A 51 3.75 4.57 10.91
N THR A 52 4.66 5.00 10.04
CA THR A 52 4.86 6.43 9.76
C THR A 52 3.62 7.07 9.14
N VAL A 53 2.94 6.35 8.25
CA VAL A 53 1.65 6.80 7.68
C VAL A 53 0.59 6.93 8.77
N GLU A 54 0.43 5.93 9.62
CA GLU A 54 -0.52 5.96 10.75
C GLU A 54 -0.25 7.12 11.73
N ILE A 55 1.02 7.36 12.07
CA ILE A 55 1.43 8.50 12.91
C ILE A 55 1.13 9.83 12.20
N ALA A 56 1.38 9.95 10.89
CA ALA A 56 1.05 11.16 10.15
C ALA A 56 -0.47 11.41 10.15
N GLN A 57 -1.28 10.36 9.99
CA GLN A 57 -2.74 10.49 10.08
C GLN A 57 -3.18 11.00 11.46
N PHE A 58 -2.57 10.49 12.53
CA PHE A 58 -2.80 10.96 13.90
C PHE A 58 -2.45 12.44 14.07
N VAL A 59 -1.22 12.83 13.71
CA VAL A 59 -0.67 14.17 13.95
C VAL A 59 -1.42 15.24 13.16
N PHE A 60 -1.77 14.96 11.90
CA PHE A 60 -2.47 15.93 11.05
C PHE A 60 -4.00 15.87 11.19
N ALA A 61 -4.53 15.05 12.08
CA ALA A 61 -5.98 14.84 12.27
C ALA A 61 -6.74 14.57 10.94
N ILE A 62 -6.07 13.93 9.98
CA ILE A 62 -6.63 13.60 8.65
C ILE A 62 -7.59 12.39 8.77
N GLY A 63 -7.55 11.67 9.89
CA GLY A 63 -8.31 10.47 10.19
C GLY A 63 -8.05 9.97 11.61
N ALA A 64 -8.73 8.91 12.05
CA ALA A 64 -8.25 8.17 13.23
C ALA A 64 -7.27 7.09 12.78
N THR A 65 -6.24 6.91 13.60
CA THR A 65 -5.27 5.82 13.48
C THR A 65 -5.96 4.49 13.71
N ASP A 66 -5.72 3.53 12.81
CA ASP A 66 -6.18 2.16 12.96
C ASP A 66 -5.00 1.18 12.90
N ILE A 67 -4.76 0.49 14.01
CA ILE A 67 -3.70 -0.53 14.09
C ILE A 67 -4.00 -1.69 13.11
N THR A 68 -5.26 -1.95 12.78
CA THR A 68 -5.65 -2.93 11.76
C THR A 68 -5.07 -2.57 10.40
N ASP A 69 -5.02 -1.28 10.05
CA ASP A 69 -4.42 -0.82 8.80
C ASP A 69 -2.92 -1.09 8.78
N LEU A 70 -2.23 -0.81 9.88
CA LEU A 70 -0.79 -1.15 10.00
C LEU A 70 -0.53 -2.65 9.79
N ILE A 71 -1.35 -3.51 10.41
CA ILE A 71 -1.20 -4.98 10.30
C ILE A 71 -1.48 -5.43 8.87
N THR A 72 -2.58 -4.99 8.27
CA THR A 72 -2.99 -5.40 6.92
C THR A 72 -2.05 -4.88 5.84
N ASN A 73 -1.56 -3.65 5.97
CA ASN A 73 -0.52 -3.07 5.11
C ASN A 73 0.79 -3.88 5.19
N THR A 74 1.20 -4.25 6.40
CA THR A 74 2.39 -5.08 6.62
C THR A 74 2.21 -6.46 5.98
N PHE A 75 1.02 -7.06 6.12
CA PHE A 75 0.70 -8.34 5.49
C PHE A 75 0.68 -8.24 3.95
N GLY A 76 0.13 -7.17 3.40
CA GLY A 76 0.17 -6.89 1.96
C GLY A 76 1.59 -6.77 1.41
N GLY A 77 2.45 -6.03 2.12
CA GLY A 77 3.87 -5.90 1.75
C GLY A 77 4.62 -7.22 1.87
N PHE A 78 4.33 -8.02 2.90
CA PHE A 78 4.85 -9.39 3.04
C PHE A 78 4.47 -10.27 1.82
N LEU A 79 3.20 -10.25 1.41
CA LEU A 79 2.75 -10.96 0.21
C LEU A 79 3.46 -10.45 -1.05
N GLY A 80 3.61 -9.14 -1.21
CA GLY A 80 4.36 -8.55 -2.31
C GLY A 80 5.81 -9.02 -2.37
N LEU A 81 6.50 -9.10 -1.23
CA LEU A 81 7.87 -9.61 -1.15
C LEU A 81 7.94 -11.08 -1.60
N ILE A 82 7.06 -11.93 -1.06
CA ILE A 82 7.00 -13.36 -1.44
C ILE A 82 6.67 -13.52 -2.93
N LEU A 83 5.71 -12.77 -3.45
CA LEU A 83 5.30 -12.85 -4.85
C LEU A 83 6.46 -12.53 -5.80
N TYR A 84 7.28 -11.52 -5.48
CA TYR A 84 8.47 -11.24 -6.27
C TYR A 84 9.48 -12.39 -6.17
N ASP A 85 9.79 -12.86 -4.97
CA ASP A 85 10.80 -13.92 -4.75
C ASP A 85 10.39 -15.23 -5.46
N LEU A 86 9.09 -15.52 -5.55
CA LEU A 86 8.56 -16.62 -6.34
C LEU A 86 8.63 -16.34 -7.84
N SER A 87 8.19 -15.16 -8.29
CA SER A 87 8.14 -14.80 -9.72
C SER A 87 9.53 -14.74 -10.36
N ASN A 88 10.53 -14.23 -9.62
CA ASN A 88 11.92 -14.12 -10.05
C ASN A 88 12.57 -15.49 -10.36
N LYS A 89 12.08 -16.58 -9.74
CA LYS A 89 12.54 -17.94 -10.05
C LYS A 89 12.12 -18.42 -11.43
N TYR A 90 11.02 -17.91 -11.97
CA TYR A 90 10.42 -18.38 -13.22
C TYR A 90 10.54 -17.37 -14.37
N ILE A 91 10.72 -16.09 -14.07
CA ILE A 91 10.73 -14.99 -15.03
C ILE A 91 12.10 -14.30 -14.98
N ASN A 92 12.62 -13.90 -16.15
CA ASN A 92 13.85 -13.10 -16.22
C ASN A 92 13.72 -11.81 -15.39
N ASN A 93 14.72 -11.57 -14.54
CA ASN A 93 14.71 -10.47 -13.56
C ASN A 93 14.56 -9.10 -14.19
N GLU A 94 15.22 -8.83 -15.32
CA GLU A 94 15.12 -7.52 -15.97
C GLU A 94 13.71 -7.27 -16.53
N LYS A 95 13.08 -8.31 -17.11
CA LYS A 95 11.71 -8.22 -17.62
C LYS A 95 10.70 -8.05 -16.48
N LEU A 96 10.87 -8.82 -15.40
CA LEU A 96 10.02 -8.75 -14.22
C LEU A 96 10.12 -7.37 -13.54
N ASP A 97 11.34 -6.89 -13.32
CA ASP A 97 11.59 -5.57 -12.72
C ASP A 97 10.96 -4.45 -13.54
N ARG A 98 11.19 -4.45 -14.86
CA ARG A 98 10.62 -3.45 -15.77
C ARG A 98 9.10 -3.46 -15.71
N PHE A 99 8.49 -4.65 -15.75
CA PHE A 99 7.05 -4.79 -15.65
C PHE A 99 6.51 -4.23 -14.33
N ILE A 100 7.10 -4.62 -13.20
CA ILE A 100 6.70 -4.16 -11.86
C ILE A 100 6.83 -2.63 -11.74
N VAL A 101 7.92 -2.05 -12.24
CA VAL A 101 8.14 -0.59 -12.20
C VAL A 101 7.10 0.14 -13.04
N VAL A 102 6.84 -0.31 -14.28
CA VAL A 102 5.84 0.33 -15.15
C VAL A 102 4.44 0.25 -14.54
N VAL A 103 4.03 -0.92 -14.06
CA VAL A 103 2.74 -1.09 -13.37
C VAL A 103 2.67 -0.22 -12.12
N GLY A 104 3.74 -0.18 -11.33
CA GLY A 104 3.84 0.66 -10.13
C GLY A 104 3.67 2.15 -10.43
N ILE A 105 4.32 2.66 -11.49
CA ILE A 105 4.17 4.05 -11.93
C ILE A 105 2.73 4.33 -12.37
N ILE A 106 2.12 3.44 -13.15
CA ILE A 106 0.72 3.59 -13.60
C ILE A 106 -0.22 3.65 -12.39
N LEU A 107 -0.06 2.73 -11.43
CA LEU A 107 -0.88 2.71 -10.21
C LEU A 107 -0.70 3.98 -9.37
N LEU A 108 0.54 4.47 -9.24
CA LEU A 108 0.83 5.71 -8.51
C LEU A 108 0.19 6.93 -9.17
N VAL A 109 0.34 7.07 -10.50
CA VAL A 109 -0.28 8.16 -11.27
C VAL A 109 -1.79 8.11 -11.14
N LEU A 110 -2.40 6.93 -11.30
CA LEU A 110 -3.84 6.75 -11.14
C LEU A 110 -4.30 7.13 -9.72
N PHE A 111 -3.57 6.70 -8.69
CA PHE A 111 -3.89 7.04 -7.30
C PHE A 111 -3.87 8.55 -7.06
N ILE A 112 -2.84 9.26 -7.55
CA ILE A 112 -2.74 10.72 -7.44
C ILE A 112 -3.89 11.41 -8.19
N LEU A 113 -4.17 10.99 -9.43
CA LEU A 113 -5.26 11.57 -10.23
C LEU A 113 -6.62 11.40 -9.55
N LEU A 114 -6.91 10.20 -9.02
CA LEU A 114 -8.15 9.95 -8.29
C LEU A 114 -8.24 10.87 -7.05
N ARG A 115 -7.16 11.05 -6.29
CA ARG A 115 -7.16 11.93 -5.12
C ARG A 115 -7.42 13.39 -5.50
N ILE A 116 -6.83 13.88 -6.60
CA ILE A 116 -7.07 15.24 -7.12
C ILE A 116 -8.53 15.41 -7.56
N LEU A 117 -9.07 14.46 -8.33
CA LEU A 117 -10.45 14.51 -8.81
C LEU A 117 -11.45 14.54 -7.65
N PHE A 118 -11.30 13.64 -6.66
CA PHE A 118 -12.18 13.62 -5.49
C PHE A 118 -12.06 14.88 -4.62
N PHE A 119 -10.87 15.48 -4.51
CA PHE A 119 -10.69 16.75 -3.79
C PHE A 119 -11.41 17.90 -4.50
N ASN A 120 -11.29 18.00 -5.83
CA ASN A 120 -11.97 19.02 -6.62
C ASN A 120 -13.49 18.89 -6.57
N VAL A 121 -14.03 17.67 -6.64
CA VAL A 121 -15.48 17.43 -6.54
C VAL A 121 -16.02 17.87 -5.18
N ARG A 122 -15.32 17.57 -4.08
CA ARG A 122 -15.72 18.05 -2.74
C ARG A 122 -15.72 19.57 -2.65
N TYR A 123 -14.75 20.24 -3.26
CA TYR A 123 -14.71 21.70 -3.27
C TYR A 123 -15.93 22.32 -3.99
N GLN A 124 -16.38 21.74 -5.10
CA GLN A 124 -17.55 22.23 -5.83
C GLN A 124 -18.88 21.95 -5.12
N SER A 125 -18.99 20.89 -4.30
CA SER A 125 -20.21 20.57 -3.57
C SER A 125 -20.49 21.43 -2.33
N VAL A 126 -19.55 22.29 -1.94
CA VAL A 126 -19.64 23.18 -0.75
C VAL A 126 -20.06 24.61 -1.13
N HIS A 127 -20.25 24.89 -2.42
CA HIS A 127 -20.77 26.14 -2.97
C HIS A 127 -22.08 25.90 -3.74
#